data_AF-A0A2Z3GIG9-F1
#
_entry.id   AF-A0A2Z3GIG9-F1
#
_cell.length_a   1.000
_cell.length_b   1.000
_cell.length_c   1.000
_cell.angle_alpha   90.00
_cell.angle_beta   90.00
_cell.angle_gamma   90.00
#
_symmetry.space_group_name_H-M   'P 1'
#
loop_
_entity.id
_entity.type
_entity.pdbx_description
1 polymer ?
#
loop_
_entity_poly.entity_id
_entity_poly.type
_entity_poly.pdbx_seq_one_letter_code
_entity_poly.pdbx_strand_id
1 'polypeptide(L)'
;MALVTLLQFAENLSDRQTADAVRSRIDWKYLLGLELTDAGFDFSILSEFRQRLVAGKAEERLLNQLLLCCQDHQWLKAGGKQRTDSTHVLARVRDMNRLECVGETMRFTLNSLATLLPNWLASHLQPEWAARYGPRTEEYRLPHTKPQRLAHAQQVGQDGCWLLERIEQDDRAAWLWQLPAIDILRRIWLQQFQVVDGQLNWRVENQGELPPSRSSSAPPTI
;
A
#
# COMPACT_ATOMS: atom_id res chain seq x y z
N MET A 1 -6.24 24.75 6.70
CA MET A 1 -5.30 23.63 6.46
C MET A 1 -5.00 22.81 7.71
N ALA A 2 -4.60 23.40 8.84
CA ALA A 2 -4.28 22.65 10.06
C ALA A 2 -5.39 21.68 10.51
N LEU A 3 -6.64 22.17 10.62
CA LEU A 3 -7.80 21.34 11.01
C LEU A 3 -8.10 20.24 9.98
N VAL A 4 -7.90 20.53 8.68
CA VAL A 4 -8.03 19.55 7.60
C VAL A 4 -7.01 18.41 7.76
N THR A 5 -5.77 18.73 8.16
CA THR A 5 -4.73 17.71 8.41
C THR A 5 -5.06 16.85 9.64
N LEU A 6 -5.71 17.43 10.66
CA LEU A 6 -6.20 16.66 11.81
C LEU A 6 -7.32 15.70 11.41
N LEU A 7 -8.30 16.16 10.64
CA LEU A 7 -9.39 15.32 10.14
C LEU A 7 -8.89 14.22 9.21
N GLN A 8 -7.94 14.57 8.34
CA GLN A 8 -7.24 13.60 7.50
C GLN A 8 -6.61 12.48 8.32
N PHE A 9 -5.98 12.82 9.44
CA PHE A 9 -5.37 11.84 10.34
C PHE A 9 -6.44 11.03 11.09
N ALA A 10 -7.42 11.70 11.69
CA ALA A 10 -8.48 11.08 12.50
C ALA A 10 -9.30 10.07 11.69
N GLU A 11 -9.54 10.35 10.41
CA GLU A 11 -10.31 9.48 9.51
C GLU A 11 -9.44 8.57 8.62
N ASN A 12 -8.12 8.59 8.83
CA ASN A 12 -7.14 7.83 8.05
C ASN A 12 -7.28 7.98 6.51
N LEU A 13 -7.44 9.22 6.05
CA LEU A 13 -7.60 9.54 4.63
C LEU A 13 -6.27 9.84 3.94
N SER A 14 -6.18 9.51 2.65
CA SER A 14 -5.13 10.00 1.75
C SER A 14 -5.38 11.46 1.33
N ASP A 15 -4.36 12.17 0.84
CA ASP A 15 -4.49 13.58 0.46
C ASP A 15 -5.60 13.82 -0.57
N ARG A 16 -5.77 12.91 -1.54
CA ARG A 16 -6.85 12.97 -2.54
C ARG A 16 -8.21 12.79 -1.90
N GLN A 17 -8.35 11.77 -1.04
CA GLN A 17 -9.59 11.53 -0.30
C GLN A 17 -9.94 12.69 0.63
N THR A 18 -8.94 13.35 1.23
CA THR A 18 -9.14 14.54 2.05
C THR A 18 -9.64 15.72 1.22
N ALA A 19 -9.03 15.99 0.06
CA ALA A 19 -9.51 17.04 -0.84
C ALA A 19 -10.95 16.78 -1.32
N ASP A 20 -11.26 15.53 -1.65
CA ASP A 20 -12.62 15.12 -2.05
C ASP A 20 -13.60 15.20 -0.88
N ALA A 21 -13.20 14.83 0.34
CA ALA A 21 -14.01 14.94 1.55
C ALA A 21 -14.39 16.41 1.85
N VAL A 22 -13.44 17.34 1.72
CA VAL A 22 -13.68 18.78 1.87
C VAL A 22 -14.69 19.28 0.82
N ARG A 23 -14.61 18.78 -0.41
CA ARG A 23 -15.53 19.18 -1.49
C ARG A 23 -16.94 18.61 -1.33
N SER A 24 -17.06 17.36 -0.90
CA SER A 24 -18.30 16.58 -1.00
C SER A 24 -19.06 16.44 0.31
N ARG A 25 -18.39 16.47 1.46
CA ARG A 25 -19.04 16.12 2.73
C ARG A 25 -19.47 17.35 3.51
N ILE A 26 -20.75 17.35 3.88
CA ILE A 26 -21.39 18.45 4.62
C ILE A 26 -20.82 18.57 6.04
N ASP A 27 -20.51 17.46 6.71
CA ASP A 27 -19.92 17.45 8.05
C ASP A 27 -18.54 18.14 8.08
N TRP A 28 -17.72 17.91 7.05
CA TRP A 28 -16.44 18.58 6.88
C TRP A 28 -16.61 20.06 6.59
N LYS A 29 -17.51 20.44 5.68
CA LYS A 29 -17.78 21.86 5.38
C LYS A 29 -18.31 22.60 6.60
N TYR A 30 -19.20 21.97 7.36
CA TYR A 30 -19.71 22.53 8.61
C TYR A 30 -18.60 22.73 9.65
N LEU A 31 -17.76 21.71 9.88
CA LEU A 31 -16.66 21.80 10.85
C LEU A 31 -15.58 22.80 10.44
N LEU A 32 -15.34 22.96 9.14
CA LEU A 32 -14.36 23.91 8.59
C LEU A 32 -14.92 25.32 8.40
N GLY A 33 -16.23 25.54 8.63
CA GLY A 33 -16.90 26.82 8.40
C GLY A 33 -16.93 27.23 6.92
N LEU A 34 -16.99 26.27 6.01
CA LEU A 34 -17.01 26.50 4.56
C LEU A 34 -18.44 26.56 4.01
N GLU A 35 -18.63 27.31 2.92
CA GLU A 35 -19.90 27.32 2.19
C GLU A 35 -20.19 25.96 1.56
N LEU A 36 -21.46 25.58 1.45
CA LEU A 36 -21.86 24.32 0.80
C LEU A 36 -21.41 24.24 -0.67
N THR A 37 -21.26 25.39 -1.33
CA THR A 37 -20.79 25.55 -2.71
C THR A 37 -19.27 25.64 -2.82
N ASP A 38 -18.53 25.60 -1.71
CA ASP A 38 -17.07 25.70 -1.71
C ASP A 38 -16.45 24.58 -2.57
N ALA A 39 -15.54 24.97 -3.47
CA ALA A 39 -14.93 24.09 -4.46
C ALA A 39 -13.81 23.22 -3.89
N GLY A 40 -13.42 23.42 -2.63
CA GLY A 40 -12.29 22.77 -1.98
C GLY A 40 -10.94 23.26 -2.50
N PHE A 41 -9.93 22.42 -2.37
CA PHE A 41 -8.55 22.72 -2.76
C PHE A 41 -7.91 21.52 -3.48
N ASP A 42 -6.78 21.74 -4.16
CA ASP A 42 -6.03 20.65 -4.80
C ASP A 42 -5.25 19.82 -3.79
N PHE A 43 -5.26 18.49 -3.93
CA PHE A 43 -4.64 17.57 -2.98
C PHE A 43 -3.14 17.85 -2.74
N SER A 44 -2.43 18.42 -3.71
CA SER A 44 -1.01 18.76 -3.60
C SER A 44 -0.71 19.76 -2.48
N ILE A 45 -1.68 20.63 -2.16
CA ILE A 45 -1.56 21.68 -1.13
C ILE A 45 -1.34 21.07 0.27
N LEU A 46 -1.88 19.88 0.54
CA LEU A 46 -1.64 19.18 1.82
C LEU A 46 -0.17 18.76 1.97
N SER A 47 0.44 18.29 0.89
CA SER A 47 1.85 17.91 0.87
C SER A 47 2.74 19.14 1.04
N GLU A 48 2.48 20.21 0.28
CA GLU A 48 3.22 21.47 0.41
C GLU A 48 3.09 22.09 1.80
N PHE A 49 1.88 22.07 2.37
CA PHE A 49 1.63 22.57 3.72
C PHE A 49 2.47 21.81 4.76
N ARG A 50 2.51 20.47 4.69
CA ARG A 50 3.35 19.65 5.58
C ARG A 50 4.84 19.93 5.36
N GLN A 51 5.30 20.05 4.12
CA GLN A 51 6.69 20.41 3.83
C GLN A 51 7.07 21.78 4.42
N ARG A 52 6.19 22.78 4.34
CA ARG A 52 6.40 24.10 4.94
C ARG A 52 6.43 24.06 6.46
N LEU A 53 5.59 23.23 7.09
CA LEU A 53 5.64 23.03 8.54
C LEU A 53 6.98 22.44 8.98
N VAL A 54 7.48 21.44 8.25
CA VAL A 54 8.79 20.81 8.54
C VAL A 54 9.93 21.79 8.33
N ALA A 55 9.95 22.49 7.19
CA ALA A 55 10.97 23.50 6.90
C ALA A 55 10.98 24.62 7.95
N GLY A 56 9.79 24.98 8.47
CA GLY A 56 9.62 26.00 9.50
C GLY A 56 9.78 25.52 10.94
N LYS A 57 10.11 24.24 11.18
CA LYS A 57 10.16 23.62 12.53
C LYS A 57 8.90 23.92 13.36
N ALA A 58 7.75 23.87 12.69
CA ALA A 58 6.45 24.29 13.21
C ALA A 58 5.51 23.09 13.44
N GLU A 59 6.01 21.86 13.38
CA GLU A 59 5.24 20.62 13.47
C GLU A 59 4.51 20.51 14.82
N GLU A 60 5.16 20.97 15.89
CA GLU A 60 4.60 20.94 17.24
C GLU A 60 3.62 22.07 17.53
N ARG A 61 3.59 23.14 16.72
CA ARG A 61 2.77 24.34 17.03
C ARG A 61 1.29 24.01 17.19
N LEU A 62 0.76 23.20 16.28
CA LEU A 62 -0.65 22.80 16.32
C LEU A 62 -0.94 21.90 17.52
N LEU A 63 -0.07 20.93 17.78
CA LEU A 63 -0.20 20.01 18.91
C LEU A 63 -0.14 20.77 20.23
N ASN A 64 0.83 21.66 20.41
CA ASN A 64 0.99 22.45 21.63
C ASN A 64 -0.22 23.34 21.89
N GLN A 65 -0.76 24.00 20.86
CA GLN A 65 -1.99 24.80 21.00
C GLN A 65 -3.21 23.95 21.35
N LEU A 66 -3.34 22.76 20.75
CA LEU A 66 -4.41 21.83 21.09
C LEU A 66 -4.28 21.34 22.54
N LEU A 67 -3.06 21.00 22.98
CA LEU A 67 -2.79 20.58 24.35
C LEU A 67 -3.11 21.68 25.35
N LEU A 68 -2.76 22.94 25.05
CA LEU A 68 -3.13 24.10 25.89
C LEU A 68 -4.66 24.23 26.01
N CYS A 69 -5.38 24.19 24.89
CA CYS A 69 -6.85 24.24 24.89
C CYS A 69 -7.47 23.07 25.69
N CYS A 70 -6.95 21.85 25.52
CA CYS A 70 -7.41 20.69 26.29
C CYS A 70 -7.08 20.79 27.79
N GLN A 71 -5.99 21.44 28.16
CA GLN A 71 -5.67 21.75 29.57
C GLN A 71 -6.63 22.78 30.13
N ASP A 72 -6.93 23.85 29.39
CA ASP A 72 -7.88 24.90 29.79
C ASP A 72 -9.29 24.32 30.01
N HIS A 73 -9.69 23.35 29.18
CA HIS A 73 -10.97 22.62 29.33
C HIS A 73 -10.91 21.44 30.32
N GLN A 74 -9.80 21.25 31.05
CA GLN A 74 -9.60 20.16 32.02
C GLN A 74 -9.75 18.74 31.43
N TRP A 75 -9.60 18.59 30.12
CA TRP A 75 -9.61 17.27 29.45
C TRP A 75 -8.29 16.52 29.63
N LEU A 76 -7.22 17.24 29.97
CA LEU A 76 -5.91 16.68 30.29
C LEU A 76 -5.57 16.92 31.76
N LYS A 77 -5.18 15.85 32.46
CA LYS A 77 -4.69 15.94 33.84
C LYS A 77 -3.18 16.11 33.84
N ALA A 78 -2.67 17.07 34.60
CA ALA A 78 -1.24 17.21 34.84
C ALA A 78 -0.69 15.96 35.57
N GLY A 79 0.46 15.45 35.12
CA GLY A 79 1.18 14.35 35.81
C GLY A 79 0.81 12.92 35.39
N GLY A 80 0.07 12.71 34.30
CA GLY A 80 -0.11 11.38 33.71
C GLY A 80 1.20 10.82 33.16
N LYS A 81 1.43 9.49 33.27
CA LYS A 81 2.59 8.82 32.66
C LYS A 81 2.60 9.10 31.16
N GLN A 82 3.51 9.98 30.72
CA GLN A 82 3.74 10.24 29.31
C GLN A 82 4.13 8.91 28.66
N ARG A 83 3.24 8.36 27.84
CA ARG A 83 3.56 7.19 27.01
C ARG A 83 4.38 7.71 25.84
N THR A 84 5.67 7.94 26.07
CA THR A 84 6.66 8.34 25.06
C THR A 84 7.04 7.14 24.20
N ASP A 85 6.05 6.44 23.66
CA ASP A 85 6.23 5.43 22.61
C ASP A 85 5.67 5.97 21.28
N SER A 86 5.66 7.29 21.14
CA SER A 86 5.43 7.95 19.86
C SER A 86 6.64 7.65 19.00
N THR A 87 6.55 6.54 18.26
CA THR A 87 7.46 6.21 17.18
C THR A 87 7.57 7.45 16.31
N HIS A 88 8.77 8.03 16.22
CA HIS A 88 9.06 9.14 15.32
C HIS A 88 8.63 8.68 13.91
N VAL A 89 7.52 9.20 13.38
CA VAL A 89 7.01 8.81 12.06
C VAL A 89 7.93 9.45 11.02
N LEU A 90 9.05 8.76 10.72
CA LEU A 90 10.06 9.18 9.74
C LEU A 90 9.49 9.20 8.32
N ALA A 91 8.44 8.42 8.06
CA ALA A 91 7.64 8.48 6.85
C ALA A 91 6.26 7.86 7.12
N ARG A 92 5.20 8.45 6.57
CA ARG A 92 3.89 7.78 6.42
C ARG A 92 4.02 6.80 5.26
N VAL A 93 4.78 5.73 5.46
CA VAL A 93 4.75 4.59 4.55
C VAL A 93 3.36 4.01 4.72
N ARG A 94 2.55 4.08 3.65
CA ARG A 94 1.26 3.39 3.63
C ARG A 94 1.55 1.92 3.87
N ASP A 95 0.99 1.35 4.93
CA ASP A 95 0.99 -0.09 5.11
C ASP A 95 0.32 -0.70 3.89
N MET A 96 1.14 -1.33 3.05
CA MET A 96 0.68 -1.96 1.83
C MET A 96 -0.02 -3.26 2.24
N ASN A 97 -1.30 -3.37 1.90
CA ASN A 97 -2.04 -4.59 2.18
C ASN A 97 -1.36 -5.76 1.44
N ARG A 98 -1.42 -6.99 1.99
CA ARG A 98 -0.82 -8.18 1.38
C ARG A 98 -1.24 -8.37 -0.08
N LEU A 99 -2.49 -8.05 -0.42
CA LEU A 99 -2.99 -8.06 -1.79
C LEU A 99 -2.33 -6.98 -2.68
N GLU A 100 -2.17 -5.77 -2.17
CA GLU A 100 -1.46 -4.70 -2.87
C GLU A 100 0.01 -5.08 -3.08
N CYS A 101 0.65 -5.71 -2.09
CA CYS A 101 2.03 -6.16 -2.16
C CYS A 101 2.24 -7.16 -3.30
N VAL A 102 1.39 -8.18 -3.39
CA VAL A 102 1.50 -9.20 -4.44
C VAL A 102 1.16 -8.61 -5.82
N GLY A 103 0.11 -7.79 -5.92
CA GLY A 103 -0.25 -7.12 -7.18
C GLY A 103 0.83 -6.16 -7.68
N GLU A 104 1.38 -5.30 -6.83
CA GLU A 104 2.46 -4.39 -7.20
C GLU A 104 3.75 -5.13 -7.55
N THR A 105 4.02 -6.27 -6.90
CA THR A 105 5.19 -7.09 -7.24
C THR A 105 5.06 -7.70 -8.63
N MET A 106 3.87 -8.21 -8.98
CA MET A 106 3.61 -8.72 -10.33
C MET A 106 3.76 -7.61 -11.36
N ARG A 107 3.13 -6.44 -11.13
CA ARG A 107 3.24 -5.27 -11.99
C ARG A 107 4.67 -4.77 -12.14
N PHE A 108 5.45 -4.70 -11.06
CA PHE A 108 6.86 -4.33 -11.10
C PHE A 108 7.68 -5.28 -11.96
N THR A 109 7.42 -6.57 -11.84
CA THR A 109 8.08 -7.61 -12.63
C THR A 109 7.74 -7.47 -14.11
N LEU A 110 6.47 -7.33 -14.46
CA LEU A 110 6.03 -7.16 -15.83
C LEU A 110 6.58 -5.89 -16.47
N ASN A 111 6.63 -4.77 -15.75
CA ASN A 111 7.23 -3.53 -16.25
C ASN A 111 8.74 -3.65 -16.48
N SER A 112 9.44 -4.37 -15.59
CA SER A 112 10.87 -4.66 -15.75
C SER A 112 11.13 -5.52 -16.98
N LEU A 113 10.32 -6.56 -17.19
CA LEU A 113 10.39 -7.42 -18.37
C LEU A 113 10.01 -6.67 -19.65
N ALA A 114 9.01 -5.79 -19.61
CA ALA A 114 8.60 -4.97 -20.76
C ALA A 114 9.74 -4.04 -21.23
N THR A 115 10.57 -3.58 -20.28
CA THR A 115 11.71 -2.70 -20.58
C THR A 115 12.89 -3.48 -21.18
N LEU A 116 13.16 -4.68 -20.66
CA LEU A 116 14.36 -5.45 -21.02
C LEU A 116 14.14 -6.43 -22.18
N LEU A 117 12.94 -7.00 -22.28
CA LEU A 117 12.58 -8.04 -23.24
C LEU A 117 11.13 -7.87 -23.74
N PRO A 118 10.81 -6.77 -24.44
CA PRO A 118 9.44 -6.49 -24.90
C PRO A 118 8.90 -7.59 -25.82
N ASN A 119 9.73 -8.16 -26.69
CA ASN A 119 9.30 -9.20 -27.64
C ASN A 119 9.00 -10.53 -26.95
N TRP A 120 9.84 -10.93 -25.99
CA TRP A 120 9.60 -12.14 -25.21
C TRP A 120 8.36 -12.00 -24.34
N LEU A 121 8.18 -10.83 -23.72
CA LEU A 121 6.98 -10.57 -22.93
C LEU A 121 5.74 -10.60 -23.83
N ALA A 122 5.77 -9.95 -25.00
CA ALA A 122 4.65 -9.93 -25.94
C ALA A 122 4.25 -11.33 -26.45
N SER A 123 5.19 -12.26 -26.61
CA SER A 123 4.87 -13.63 -27.02
C SER A 123 4.25 -14.48 -25.92
N HIS A 124 4.38 -14.07 -24.65
CA HIS A 124 3.91 -14.83 -23.49
C HIS A 124 2.81 -14.11 -22.70
N LEU A 125 2.54 -12.83 -22.96
CA LEU A 125 1.58 -12.05 -22.20
C LEU A 125 0.16 -12.61 -22.40
N GLN A 126 -0.51 -12.97 -21.30
CA GLN A 126 -1.93 -13.29 -21.36
C GLN A 126 -2.76 -12.02 -21.59
N PRO A 127 -3.83 -12.05 -22.40
CA PRO A 127 -4.63 -10.86 -22.74
C PRO A 127 -5.19 -10.13 -21.51
N GLU A 128 -5.54 -10.87 -20.45
CA GLU A 128 -6.15 -10.34 -19.24
C GLU A 128 -5.15 -9.58 -18.36
N TRP A 129 -3.84 -9.82 -18.53
CA TRP A 129 -2.80 -9.24 -17.68
C TRP A 129 -2.63 -7.75 -17.90
N ALA A 130 -2.83 -7.26 -19.12
CA ALA A 130 -2.78 -5.83 -19.41
C ALA A 130 -3.86 -5.06 -18.62
N ALA A 131 -5.08 -5.62 -18.56
CA ALA A 131 -6.17 -5.03 -17.79
C ALA A 131 -5.96 -5.17 -16.27
N ARG A 132 -5.39 -6.30 -15.82
CA ARG A 132 -5.20 -6.61 -14.40
C ARG A 132 -4.02 -5.88 -13.76
N TYR A 133 -2.87 -5.83 -14.43
CA TYR A 133 -1.60 -5.32 -13.91
C TYR A 133 -1.14 -4.00 -14.55
N GLY A 134 -1.80 -3.56 -15.63
CA GLY A 134 -1.51 -2.26 -16.24
C GLY A 134 -1.77 -1.10 -15.27
N PRO A 135 -2.96 -1.02 -14.64
CA PRO A 135 -3.23 -0.06 -13.59
C PRO A 135 -2.40 -0.34 -12.32
N ARG A 136 -2.18 0.68 -11.50
CA ARG A 136 -1.57 0.50 -10.18
C ARG A 136 -2.54 -0.25 -9.25
N THR A 137 -2.02 -1.18 -8.47
CA THR A 137 -2.76 -1.91 -7.44
C THR A 137 -2.98 -0.98 -6.26
N GLU A 138 -4.24 -0.64 -6.02
CA GLU A 138 -4.66 0.32 -4.99
C GLU A 138 -5.88 -0.27 -4.27
N GLU A 139 -5.96 -0.14 -2.94
CA GLU A 139 -7.00 -0.78 -2.10
C GLU A 139 -8.43 -0.53 -2.59
N TYR A 140 -8.73 0.64 -3.18
CA TYR A 140 -10.07 0.93 -3.71
C TYR A 140 -10.39 0.19 -5.02
N ARG A 141 -9.38 -0.29 -5.76
CA ARG A 141 -9.55 -1.14 -6.94
C ARG A 141 -9.64 -2.61 -6.59
N LEU A 142 -9.26 -2.98 -5.36
CA LEU A 142 -9.36 -4.36 -4.90
C LEU A 142 -10.83 -4.74 -4.66
N PRO A 143 -11.19 -6.01 -4.84
CA PRO A 143 -12.55 -6.46 -4.55
C PRO A 143 -12.95 -6.13 -3.11
N HIS A 144 -14.22 -5.81 -2.88
CA HIS A 144 -14.68 -5.39 -1.54
C HIS A 144 -15.01 -6.58 -0.63
N THR A 145 -15.38 -7.73 -1.20
CA THR A 145 -15.79 -8.89 -0.41
C THR A 145 -14.63 -9.84 -0.16
N LYS A 146 -14.61 -10.47 1.03
CA LYS A 146 -13.62 -11.51 1.39
C LYS A 146 -13.49 -12.64 0.33
N PRO A 147 -14.56 -13.25 -0.18
CA PRO A 147 -14.43 -14.32 -1.18
C PRO A 147 -13.81 -13.83 -2.49
N GLN A 148 -14.19 -12.64 -2.98
CA GLN A 148 -13.59 -12.08 -4.20
C GLN A 148 -12.13 -11.68 -3.99
N ARG A 149 -11.77 -11.19 -2.79
CA ARG A 149 -10.38 -10.90 -2.41
C ARG A 149 -9.53 -12.16 -2.42
N LEU A 150 -10.05 -13.27 -1.89
CA LEU A 150 -9.34 -14.56 -1.91
C LEU A 150 -9.16 -15.08 -3.33
N ALA A 151 -10.22 -15.05 -4.15
CA ALA A 151 -10.15 -15.46 -5.55
C ALA A 151 -9.17 -14.60 -6.35
N HIS A 152 -9.15 -13.28 -6.11
CA HIS A 152 -8.18 -12.38 -6.71
C HIS A 152 -6.75 -12.70 -6.27
N ALA A 153 -6.53 -12.98 -4.96
CA ALA A 153 -5.22 -13.39 -4.45
C ALA A 153 -4.71 -14.66 -5.13
N GLN A 154 -5.56 -15.69 -5.22
CA GLN A 154 -5.25 -16.96 -5.87
C GLN A 154 -4.91 -16.76 -7.33
N GLN A 155 -5.71 -15.98 -8.04
CA GLN A 155 -5.48 -15.67 -9.44
C GLN A 155 -4.13 -14.98 -9.66
N VAL A 156 -3.81 -13.96 -8.86
CA VAL A 156 -2.52 -13.27 -8.97
C VAL A 156 -1.37 -14.23 -8.67
N GLY A 157 -1.53 -15.10 -7.66
CA GLY A 157 -0.57 -16.16 -7.35
C GLY A 157 -0.30 -17.09 -8.53
N GLN A 158 -1.36 -17.59 -9.17
CA GLN A 158 -1.27 -18.47 -10.34
C GLN A 158 -0.56 -17.78 -11.50
N ASP A 159 -0.86 -16.51 -11.75
CA ASP A 159 -0.21 -15.74 -12.81
C ASP A 159 1.30 -15.61 -12.58
N GLY A 160 1.73 -15.37 -11.33
CA GLY A 160 3.15 -15.29 -11.00
C GLY A 160 3.87 -16.64 -11.06
N CYS A 161 3.23 -17.74 -10.63
CA CYS A 161 3.77 -19.09 -10.80
C CYS A 161 3.93 -19.43 -12.27
N TRP A 162 2.91 -19.15 -13.08
CA TRP A 162 2.94 -19.34 -14.52
C TRP A 162 4.11 -18.57 -15.16
N LEU A 163 4.34 -17.32 -14.75
CA LEU A 163 5.46 -16.51 -15.24
C LEU A 163 6.81 -17.16 -14.90
N LEU A 164 6.99 -17.61 -13.66
CA LEU A 164 8.23 -18.26 -13.21
C LEU A 164 8.50 -19.56 -13.97
N GLU A 165 7.47 -20.39 -14.18
CA GLU A 165 7.56 -21.62 -14.98
C GLU A 165 7.94 -21.34 -16.43
N ARG A 166 7.41 -20.27 -17.04
CA ARG A 166 7.79 -19.89 -18.42
C ARG A 166 9.26 -19.47 -18.52
N ILE A 167 9.77 -18.78 -17.51
CA ILE A 167 11.19 -18.38 -17.46
C ILE A 167 12.07 -19.62 -17.25
N GLU A 168 11.63 -20.59 -16.47
CA GLU A 168 12.34 -21.85 -16.26
C GLU A 168 12.43 -22.71 -17.53
N GLN A 169 11.36 -22.75 -18.31
CA GLN A 169 11.25 -23.58 -19.52
C GLN A 169 11.98 -22.97 -20.74
N ASP A 170 12.37 -21.71 -20.68
CA ASP A 170 13.08 -21.03 -21.78
C ASP A 170 14.55 -20.80 -21.42
N ASP A 171 15.43 -21.66 -21.96
CA ASP A 171 16.88 -21.57 -21.77
C ASP A 171 17.45 -20.20 -22.19
N ARG A 172 16.80 -19.50 -23.14
CA ARG A 172 17.23 -18.15 -23.57
C ARG A 172 16.86 -17.07 -22.56
N ALA A 173 15.93 -17.38 -21.66
CA ALA A 173 15.46 -16.54 -20.57
C ALA A 173 16.16 -16.87 -19.23
N ALA A 174 17.08 -17.85 -19.19
CA ALA A 174 17.76 -18.27 -17.96
C ALA A 174 18.51 -17.13 -17.23
N TRP A 175 18.98 -16.11 -17.96
CA TRP A 175 19.62 -14.95 -17.34
C TRP A 175 18.63 -14.07 -16.55
N LEU A 176 17.32 -14.18 -16.80
CA LEU A 176 16.29 -13.42 -16.07
C LEU A 176 16.24 -13.75 -14.58
N TRP A 177 16.70 -14.95 -14.18
CA TRP A 177 16.82 -15.31 -12.77
C TRP A 177 17.78 -14.40 -11.99
N GLN A 178 18.65 -13.64 -12.69
CA GLN A 178 19.55 -12.66 -12.08
C GLN A 178 18.90 -11.28 -11.90
N LEU A 179 17.70 -11.05 -12.47
CA LEU A 179 17.04 -9.76 -12.35
C LEU A 179 16.48 -9.57 -10.93
N PRO A 180 16.71 -8.40 -10.30
CA PRO A 180 16.13 -8.09 -9.01
C PRO A 180 14.61 -8.23 -8.97
N ALA A 181 13.93 -7.91 -10.08
CA ALA A 181 12.48 -8.05 -10.17
C ALA A 181 12.00 -9.50 -10.05
N ILE A 182 12.71 -10.45 -10.67
CA ILE A 182 12.39 -11.88 -10.58
C ILE A 182 12.73 -12.43 -9.19
N ASP A 183 13.85 -12.03 -8.61
CA ASP A 183 14.21 -12.43 -7.24
C ASP A 183 13.18 -11.92 -6.21
N ILE A 184 12.75 -10.66 -6.32
CA ILE A 184 11.71 -10.08 -5.48
C ILE A 184 10.38 -10.84 -5.65
N LEU A 185 9.98 -11.12 -6.89
CA LEU A 185 8.77 -11.91 -7.20
C LEU A 185 8.79 -13.24 -6.45
N ARG A 186 9.87 -14.01 -6.57
CA ARG A 186 10.01 -15.33 -5.93
C ARG A 186 9.91 -15.24 -4.41
N ARG A 187 10.62 -14.30 -3.81
CA ARG A 187 10.65 -14.12 -2.34
C ARG A 187 9.26 -13.80 -1.82
N ILE A 188 8.54 -12.90 -2.50
CA ILE A 188 7.18 -12.53 -2.12
C ILE A 188 6.23 -13.70 -2.35
N TRP A 189 6.38 -14.46 -3.44
CA TRP A 189 5.55 -15.64 -3.67
C TRP A 189 5.73 -16.71 -2.59
N LEU A 190 6.98 -16.99 -2.20
CA LEU A 190 7.28 -17.91 -1.10
C LEU A 190 6.67 -17.48 0.24
N GLN A 191 6.63 -16.17 0.50
CA GLN A 191 6.08 -15.61 1.74
C GLN A 191 4.54 -15.61 1.75
N GLN A 192 3.92 -15.42 0.58
CA GLN A 192 2.47 -15.17 0.48
C GLN A 192 1.67 -16.41 0.09
N PHE A 193 2.30 -17.37 -0.59
CA PHE A 193 1.67 -18.59 -1.09
C PHE A 193 2.38 -19.84 -0.59
N GLN A 194 1.64 -20.94 -0.57
CA GLN A 194 2.15 -22.29 -0.32
C GLN A 194 1.49 -23.27 -1.28
N VAL A 195 2.22 -24.32 -1.65
CA VAL A 195 1.65 -25.42 -2.44
C VAL A 195 1.18 -26.49 -1.45
N VAL A 196 -0.10 -26.80 -1.47
CA VAL A 196 -0.70 -27.90 -0.69
C VAL A 196 -1.40 -28.82 -1.69
N ASP A 197 -1.06 -30.10 -1.69
CA ASP A 197 -1.59 -31.10 -2.62
C ASP A 197 -1.47 -30.71 -4.11
N GLY A 198 -0.37 -30.04 -4.47
CA GLY A 198 -0.12 -29.56 -5.84
C GLY A 198 -0.93 -28.33 -6.24
N GLN A 199 -1.69 -27.72 -5.32
CA GLN A 199 -2.44 -26.50 -5.56
C GLN A 199 -1.84 -25.30 -4.82
N LEU A 200 -1.71 -24.19 -5.54
CA LEU A 200 -1.23 -22.93 -4.97
C LEU A 200 -2.30 -22.29 -4.09
N ASN A 201 -2.04 -22.24 -2.80
CA ASN A 201 -2.91 -21.66 -1.79
C ASN A 201 -2.35 -20.36 -1.23
N TRP A 202 -3.23 -19.37 -1.09
CA TRP A 202 -2.94 -18.11 -0.39
C TRP A 202 -2.81 -18.38 1.11
N ARG A 203 -1.68 -18.03 1.72
CA ARG A 203 -1.46 -18.23 3.16
C ARG A 203 -2.37 -17.32 3.98
N VAL A 204 -3.11 -17.86 4.95
CA VAL A 204 -4.02 -17.07 5.80
C VAL A 204 -3.38 -16.81 7.16
N GLU A 205 -3.40 -15.56 7.60
CA GLU A 205 -2.71 -15.07 8.82
C GLU A 205 -3.16 -15.77 10.11
N ASN A 206 -4.39 -16.29 10.15
CA ASN A 206 -4.98 -16.94 11.33
C ASN A 206 -4.65 -18.45 11.49
N GLN A 207 -3.82 -19.03 10.61
CA GLN A 207 -3.48 -20.47 10.65
C GLN A 207 -2.02 -20.76 11.03
N GLY A 208 -1.23 -19.74 11.41
CA GLY A 208 0.18 -19.94 11.79
C GLY A 208 1.11 -20.30 10.63
N GLU A 209 0.63 -20.12 9.38
CA GLU A 209 1.33 -20.53 8.15
C GLU A 209 2.32 -19.47 7.62
N LEU A 210 2.51 -18.35 8.31
CA LEU A 210 3.46 -17.33 7.87
C LEU A 210 4.88 -17.71 8.33
N PRO A 211 5.88 -17.75 7.43
CA PRO A 211 7.25 -18.01 7.84
C PRO A 211 7.73 -16.87 8.75
N PRO A 212 8.54 -17.17 9.79
CA PRO A 212 9.13 -16.13 10.62
C PRO A 212 9.94 -15.19 9.74
N SER A 213 9.86 -13.88 10.03
CA SER A 213 10.50 -12.78 9.28
C SER A 213 12.04 -12.86 9.21
N ARG A 214 12.64 -13.95 9.68
CA ARG A 214 14.08 -14.18 9.75
C ARG A 214 14.43 -15.66 9.54
N SER A 215 14.39 -16.13 8.29
CA SER A 215 15.34 -17.14 7.74
C SER A 215 15.08 -17.41 6.26
N SER A 216 16.18 -17.68 5.56
CA SER A 216 16.41 -17.58 4.12
C SER A 216 16.56 -18.96 3.47
N SER A 217 16.26 -18.98 2.17
CA SER A 217 16.89 -19.78 1.11
C SER A 217 16.77 -21.30 1.18
N ALA A 218 15.64 -21.81 0.73
CA ALA A 218 15.63 -22.97 -0.15
C ALA A 218 14.75 -22.63 -1.37
N PRO A 219 15.17 -22.97 -2.60
CA PRO A 219 14.28 -22.83 -3.75
C PRO A 219 13.07 -23.75 -3.54
N PRO A 220 11.85 -23.31 -3.88
CA PRO A 220 10.74 -24.25 -3.98
C PRO A 220 11.06 -25.19 -5.14
N THR A 221 11.17 -26.48 -4.86
CA THR A 221 11.01 -27.49 -5.90
C THR A 221 9.54 -27.46 -6.31
N ILE A 222 9.29 -27.08 -7.55
CA ILE A 222 7.99 -27.27 -8.22
C ILE A 222 7.80 -28.76 -8.48
#